data_AF-T0FFA7-F1
#
_entry.id   AF-T0FFA7-F1
#
_cell.length_a   1.000
_cell.length_b   1.000
_cell.length_c   1.000
_cell.angle_alpha   90.00
_cell.angle_beta   90.00
_cell.angle_gamma   90.00
#
_symmetry.space_group_name_H-M   'P 1'
#
loop_
_entity.id
_entity.type
_entity.pdbx_description
1 polymer ?
#
loop_
_entity_poly.entity_id
_entity_poly.type
_entity_poly.pdbx_seq_one_letter_code
_entity_poly.pdbx_strand_id
1 'polypeptide(L)'
;MGRTEIWLELTKPITALLAAWFYWGFYKKTYYSGQGNLATVTAVFSGMVATGISLVWEVQVFDFFPELSQFSRAIFSGALPEESSKALIALWYFRRVGRTLSLADGLYFGLTVGASFGCIENIFYSFQLEFWPSLLRAGTSLPLHAFSGGILGFFLLRNYQIRKATFSSFETWLAFLGVILLHGIYNGLVAAGGNGILFVPILLGLSFIVLEYLVVQAQVTFPFELMQTENLFLDDYSMIQKYSRYDSWLRKTQTGEPITEIPLFRSLSAGRTLVAIFLFGMPIFCLNFYLFSPQLIPYYLVSIDFQQFIALFMEYPTWLGILFLLRGFLNPSFFQERILKVPLFLSVTLGTREEEEPTLAYSLSIRGFYSPVTKEPILGKETEASFYIAGKSFVGIRAVPVWKNFRHEDPNHENGALYRFPNIPWTLIIWRWTVRIRQQIRNSFDVLHGIKFRRN
;
A
#
# COMPACT_ATOMS: atom_id res chain seq x y z
N MET A 1 2.30 17.34 44.95
CA MET A 1 3.10 17.52 43.73
C MET A 1 3.54 18.96 43.63
N GLY A 2 4.84 19.20 43.47
CA GLY A 2 5.38 20.53 43.18
C GLY A 2 4.99 20.98 41.76
N ARG A 3 4.98 22.30 41.50
CA ARG A 3 4.64 22.86 40.18
C ARG A 3 5.49 22.25 39.05
N THR A 4 6.76 21.95 39.32
CA THR A 4 7.72 21.30 38.40
C THR A 4 7.38 19.85 38.07
N GLU A 5 6.89 19.07 39.04
CA GLU A 5 6.45 17.69 38.82
C GLU A 5 5.20 17.64 37.92
N ILE A 6 4.27 18.59 38.11
CA ILE A 6 3.07 18.69 37.28
C ILE A 6 3.44 18.99 35.83
N TRP A 7 4.38 19.90 35.59
CA TRP A 7 4.84 20.19 34.22
C TRP A 7 5.52 18.98 33.59
N LEU A 8 6.33 18.24 34.34
CA LEU A 8 6.99 17.03 33.84
C LEU A 8 5.96 15.95 33.45
N GLU A 9 4.97 15.69 34.30
CA GLU A 9 3.90 14.73 34.01
C GLU A 9 3.03 15.15 32.83
N LEU A 10 2.78 16.46 32.64
CA LEU A 10 2.06 16.96 31.46
C LEU A 10 2.89 16.89 30.17
N THR A 11 4.23 16.90 30.24
CA THR A 11 5.06 16.82 29.03
C THR A 11 4.88 15.50 28.29
N LYS A 12 4.71 14.37 29.01
CA LYS A 12 4.61 13.03 28.41
C LYS A 12 3.40 12.92 27.45
N PRO A 13 2.14 13.22 27.82
CA PRO A 13 1.02 13.19 26.89
C PRO A 13 1.11 14.28 25.81
N ILE A 14 1.74 15.43 26.09
CA ILE A 14 1.99 16.47 25.07
C ILE A 14 2.93 15.95 23.99
N THR A 15 3.96 15.16 24.33
CA THR A 15 4.85 14.55 23.32
C THR A 15 4.08 13.61 22.39
N ALA A 16 3.14 12.82 22.91
CA ALA A 16 2.28 11.95 22.10
C ALA A 16 1.42 12.76 21.12
N LEU A 17 0.80 13.86 21.58
CA LEU A 17 0.01 14.76 20.75
C LEU A 17 0.85 15.41 19.64
N LEU A 18 2.03 15.92 19.97
CA LEU A 18 2.93 16.58 19.02
C LEU A 18 3.48 15.58 18.00
N ALA A 19 3.87 14.38 18.42
CA ALA A 19 4.32 13.32 17.52
C ALA A 19 3.19 12.88 16.58
N ALA A 20 1.96 12.71 17.09
CA ALA A 20 0.81 12.35 16.28
C ALA A 20 0.51 13.44 15.24
N TRP A 21 0.53 14.71 15.66
CA TRP A 21 0.34 15.85 14.77
C TRP A 21 1.45 15.95 13.71
N PHE A 22 2.71 15.75 14.10
CA PHE A 22 3.85 15.74 13.19
C PHE A 22 3.68 14.68 12.11
N TYR A 23 3.45 13.42 12.49
CA TYR A 23 3.32 12.33 11.53
C TYR A 23 2.08 12.51 10.66
N TRP A 24 0.91 12.73 11.26
CA TRP A 24 -0.31 12.97 10.49
C TRP A 24 -0.17 14.15 9.52
N GLY A 25 0.38 15.28 9.97
CA GLY A 25 0.60 16.48 9.15
C GLY A 25 1.64 16.25 8.05
N PHE A 26 2.70 15.49 8.35
CA PHE A 26 3.67 15.05 7.36
C PHE A 26 2.99 14.26 6.25
N TYR A 27 2.19 13.24 6.56
CA TYR A 27 1.54 12.44 5.51
C TYR A 27 0.45 13.22 4.77
N LYS A 28 -0.42 13.94 5.48
CA LYS A 28 -1.47 14.76 4.87
C LYS A 28 -0.89 15.69 3.81
N LYS A 29 0.13 16.47 4.17
CA LYS A 29 0.68 17.53 3.28
C LYS A 29 1.32 16.99 2.01
N THR A 30 1.81 15.75 1.98
CA THR A 30 2.46 15.20 0.77
C THR A 30 1.57 14.30 -0.05
N TYR A 31 0.74 13.49 0.59
CA TYR A 31 0.06 12.42 -0.12
C TYR A 31 -1.41 12.73 -0.36
N TYR A 32 -1.95 13.77 0.27
CA TYR A 32 -3.39 14.01 0.27
C TYR A 32 -3.75 15.48 0.01
N SER A 33 -4.33 15.72 -1.15
CA SER A 33 -5.05 16.95 -1.50
C SER A 33 -6.57 16.74 -1.53
N GLY A 34 -7.05 15.59 -1.04
CA GLY A 34 -8.44 15.15 -1.13
C GLY A 34 -9.36 15.78 -0.10
N GLN A 35 -10.44 15.08 0.23
CA GLN A 35 -11.64 15.55 0.94
C GLN A 35 -11.45 16.58 2.05
N GLY A 36 -12.46 17.45 2.15
CA GLY A 36 -12.52 18.55 3.11
C GLY A 36 -12.48 18.13 4.58
N ASN A 37 -12.48 19.15 5.45
CA ASN A 37 -12.25 19.01 6.88
C ASN A 37 -13.17 18.00 7.58
N LEU A 38 -14.41 17.84 7.11
CA LEU A 38 -15.37 16.90 7.70
C LEU A 38 -14.87 15.45 7.67
N ALA A 39 -14.34 14.97 6.54
CA ALA A 39 -13.85 13.60 6.42
C ALA A 39 -12.65 13.34 7.34
N THR A 40 -11.77 14.33 7.47
CA THR A 40 -10.65 14.30 8.42
C THR A 40 -11.17 14.19 9.85
N VAL A 41 -12.13 15.03 10.24
CA VAL A 41 -12.71 15.01 11.60
C VAL A 41 -13.39 13.67 11.87
N THR A 42 -14.16 13.14 10.92
CA THR A 42 -14.76 11.80 11.03
C THR A 42 -13.71 10.71 11.22
N ALA A 43 -12.59 10.76 10.49
CA ALA A 43 -11.51 9.79 10.64
C ALA A 43 -10.81 9.88 12.01
N VAL A 44 -10.61 11.09 12.53
CA VAL A 44 -10.04 11.29 13.88
C VAL A 44 -10.96 10.66 14.93
N PHE A 45 -12.26 11.00 14.95
CA PHE A 45 -13.23 10.40 15.87
C PHE A 45 -13.36 8.89 15.71
N SER A 46 -13.28 8.39 14.47
CA SER A 46 -13.27 6.97 14.15
C SER A 46 -12.09 6.23 14.81
N GLY A 47 -10.90 6.86 14.85
CA GLY A 47 -9.76 6.33 15.60
C GLY A 47 -9.99 6.28 17.10
N MET A 48 -10.67 7.27 17.68
CA MET A 48 -11.02 7.26 19.11
C MET A 48 -11.97 6.11 19.44
N VAL A 49 -13.00 5.92 18.61
CA VAL A 49 -13.95 4.80 18.76
C VAL A 49 -13.24 3.46 18.58
N ALA A 50 -12.37 3.32 17.57
CA ALA A 50 -11.58 2.11 17.38
C ALA A 50 -10.70 1.79 18.60
N THR A 51 -10.13 2.80 19.25
CA THR A 51 -9.35 2.63 20.48
C THR A 51 -10.22 2.08 21.61
N GLY A 52 -11.41 2.66 21.81
CA GLY A 52 -12.36 2.16 22.81
C GLY A 52 -12.80 0.71 22.58
N ILE A 53 -13.05 0.32 21.32
CA ILE A 53 -13.37 -1.06 20.96
C ILE A 53 -12.20 -1.99 21.27
N SER A 54 -10.97 -1.59 20.94
CA SER A 54 -9.77 -2.39 21.21
C SER A 54 -9.58 -2.62 22.70
N LEU A 55 -9.68 -1.59 23.53
CA LEU A 55 -9.52 -1.70 24.98
C LEU A 55 -10.53 -2.67 25.60
N VAL A 56 -11.80 -2.62 25.17
CA VAL A 56 -12.83 -3.56 25.63
C VAL A 56 -12.48 -4.99 25.22
N TRP A 57 -11.99 -5.18 23.99
CA TRP A 57 -11.57 -6.48 23.49
C TRP A 57 -10.36 -7.01 24.28
N GLU A 58 -9.32 -6.20 24.45
CA GLU A 58 -8.09 -6.57 25.15
C GLU A 58 -8.39 -7.06 26.58
N VAL A 59 -9.21 -6.33 27.33
CA VAL A 59 -9.64 -6.72 28.69
C VAL A 59 -10.33 -8.09 28.69
N GLN A 60 -11.16 -8.38 27.68
CA GLN A 60 -11.85 -9.66 27.59
C GLN A 60 -10.91 -10.81 27.22
N VAL A 61 -9.94 -10.59 26.34
CA VAL A 61 -9.06 -11.66 25.80
C VAL A 61 -7.86 -11.94 26.68
N PHE A 62 -7.43 -10.96 27.48
CA PHE A 62 -6.22 -11.07 28.32
C PHE A 62 -6.25 -12.29 29.25
N ASP A 63 -7.40 -12.56 29.86
CA ASP A 63 -7.55 -13.63 30.86
C ASP A 63 -7.72 -15.03 30.24
N PHE A 64 -8.04 -15.14 28.95
CA PHE A 64 -8.27 -16.44 28.29
C PHE A 64 -7.00 -17.16 27.87
N PHE A 65 -5.86 -16.46 27.80
CA PHE A 65 -4.62 -17.03 27.25
C PHE A 65 -3.38 -16.71 28.10
N PRO A 66 -3.36 -17.07 29.40
CA PRO A 66 -2.24 -16.74 30.30
C PRO A 66 -0.92 -17.41 29.92
N GLU A 67 -0.98 -18.57 29.25
CA GLU A 67 0.18 -19.40 28.88
C GLU A 67 0.85 -18.99 27.54
N LEU A 68 0.43 -17.87 26.93
CA LEU A 68 1.05 -17.43 25.68
C LEU A 68 2.47 -16.92 25.92
N SER A 69 3.39 -17.31 25.03
CA SER A 69 4.71 -16.68 24.95
C SER A 69 4.57 -15.17 24.77
N GLN A 70 5.57 -14.41 25.21
CA GLN A 70 5.59 -12.95 25.09
C GLN A 70 5.32 -12.47 23.65
N PHE A 71 5.89 -13.16 22.65
CA PHE A 71 5.68 -12.85 21.24
C PHE A 71 4.25 -13.18 20.78
N SER A 72 3.71 -14.34 21.18
CA SER A 72 2.34 -14.71 20.86
C SER A 72 1.34 -13.74 21.47
N ARG A 73 1.57 -13.31 22.71
CA ARG A 73 0.74 -12.32 23.40
C ARG A 73 0.78 -10.95 22.72
N ALA A 74 1.94 -10.52 22.24
CA ALA A 74 2.09 -9.28 21.46
C ALA A 74 1.22 -9.27 20.18
N ILE A 75 1.02 -10.44 19.56
CA ILE A 75 0.16 -10.60 18.38
C ILE A 75 -1.31 -10.74 18.78
N PHE A 76 -1.66 -11.77 19.56
CA PHE A 76 -3.05 -12.16 19.78
C PHE A 76 -3.79 -11.28 20.78
N SER A 77 -3.09 -10.76 21.79
CA SER A 77 -3.69 -9.91 22.83
C SER A 77 -3.46 -8.42 22.59
N GLY A 78 -2.50 -8.03 21.75
CA GLY A 78 -2.25 -6.62 21.39
C GLY A 78 -2.65 -6.33 19.94
N ALA A 79 -1.78 -6.66 18.99
CA ALA A 79 -1.93 -6.25 17.59
C ALA A 79 -3.25 -6.68 16.93
N LEU A 80 -3.75 -7.88 17.22
CA LEU A 80 -4.97 -8.42 16.62
C LEU A 80 -6.21 -7.60 17.02
N PRO A 81 -6.54 -7.39 18.31
CA PRO A 81 -7.62 -6.49 18.73
C PRO A 81 -7.53 -5.10 18.12
N GLU A 82 -6.35 -4.50 18.12
CA GLU A 82 -6.13 -3.12 17.67
C GLU A 82 -6.38 -2.95 16.17
N GLU A 83 -5.75 -3.79 15.33
CA GLU A 83 -5.94 -3.73 13.88
C GLU A 83 -7.34 -4.18 13.46
N SER A 84 -7.96 -5.13 14.19
CA SER A 84 -9.35 -5.54 13.96
C SER A 84 -10.33 -4.40 14.23
N SER A 85 -10.12 -3.64 15.30
CA SER A 85 -10.95 -2.49 15.66
C SER A 85 -10.87 -1.38 14.62
N LYS A 86 -9.67 -1.08 14.11
CA LYS A 86 -9.47 -0.14 13.00
C LYS A 86 -10.14 -0.64 11.71
N ALA A 87 -9.99 -1.93 11.38
CA ALA A 87 -10.63 -2.54 10.22
C ALA A 87 -12.16 -2.45 10.29
N LEU A 88 -12.75 -2.74 11.45
CA LEU A 88 -14.19 -2.71 11.67
C LEU A 88 -14.78 -1.33 11.39
N ILE A 89 -14.15 -0.29 11.94
CA ILE A 89 -14.58 1.10 11.74
C ILE A 89 -14.39 1.55 10.28
N ALA A 90 -13.25 1.20 9.66
CA ALA A 90 -13.02 1.50 8.25
C ALA A 90 -14.04 0.81 7.33
N LEU A 91 -14.37 -0.46 7.58
CA LEU A 91 -15.42 -1.18 6.84
C LEU A 91 -16.79 -0.53 7.02
N TRP A 92 -17.15 -0.11 8.23
CA TRP A 92 -18.38 0.61 8.49
C TRP A 92 -18.46 1.93 7.70
N TYR A 93 -17.38 2.71 7.71
CA TYR A 93 -17.29 3.98 6.97
C TYR A 93 -17.37 3.76 5.46
N PHE A 94 -16.56 2.85 4.90
CA PHE A 94 -16.53 2.57 3.46
C PHE A 94 -17.84 1.98 2.93
N ARG A 95 -18.62 1.26 3.75
CA ARG A 95 -19.96 0.83 3.34
C ARG A 95 -20.92 1.98 3.07
N ARG A 96 -20.74 3.13 3.74
CA ARG A 96 -21.62 4.30 3.60
C ARG A 96 -21.20 5.23 2.48
N VAL A 97 -19.90 5.48 2.32
CA VAL A 97 -19.40 6.48 1.38
C VAL A 97 -18.42 5.92 0.33
N GLY A 98 -18.08 4.64 0.36
CA GLY A 98 -17.03 4.05 -0.48
C GLY A 98 -17.26 4.17 -2.00
N ARG A 99 -18.49 4.47 -2.45
CA ARG A 99 -18.77 4.75 -3.87
C ARG A 99 -18.21 6.09 -4.35
N THR A 100 -18.11 7.09 -3.46
CA THR A 100 -17.60 8.43 -3.77
C THR A 100 -16.12 8.62 -3.43
N LEU A 101 -15.51 7.63 -2.77
CA LEU A 101 -14.11 7.69 -2.38
C LEU A 101 -13.18 7.27 -3.54
N SER A 102 -12.07 7.98 -3.70
CA SER A 102 -10.89 7.48 -4.38
C SER A 102 -10.08 6.54 -3.48
N LEU A 103 -9.19 5.72 -4.05
CA LEU A 103 -8.27 4.90 -3.24
C LEU A 103 -7.38 5.75 -2.32
N ALA A 104 -7.07 6.99 -2.72
CA ALA A 104 -6.29 7.92 -1.91
C ALA A 104 -7.08 8.36 -0.66
N ASP A 105 -8.40 8.56 -0.78
CA ASP A 105 -9.27 8.87 0.35
C ASP A 105 -9.35 7.70 1.34
N GLY A 106 -9.45 6.46 0.85
CA GLY A 106 -9.44 5.27 1.71
C GLY A 106 -8.13 5.08 2.47
N LEU A 107 -6.99 5.27 1.79
CA LEU A 107 -5.66 5.25 2.41
C LEU A 107 -5.53 6.34 3.48
N TYR A 108 -5.91 7.58 3.16
CA TYR A 108 -5.79 8.69 4.08
C TYR A 108 -6.75 8.59 5.28
N PHE A 109 -7.96 8.08 5.07
CA PHE A 109 -8.90 7.77 6.14
C PHE A 109 -8.30 6.76 7.12
N GLY A 110 -7.79 5.64 6.61
CA GLY A 110 -7.13 4.62 7.42
C GLY A 110 -5.90 5.15 8.16
N LEU A 111 -5.09 5.97 7.50
CA LEU A 111 -3.92 6.62 8.11
C LEU A 111 -4.31 7.52 9.28
N THR A 112 -5.38 8.31 9.11
CA THR A 112 -5.86 9.22 10.16
C THR A 112 -6.49 8.45 11.32
N VAL A 113 -7.24 7.38 11.05
CA VAL A 113 -7.74 6.45 12.08
C VAL A 113 -6.57 5.85 12.87
N GLY A 114 -5.54 5.39 12.18
CA GLY A 114 -4.32 4.85 12.79
C GLY A 114 -3.57 5.88 13.65
N ALA A 115 -3.34 7.08 13.13
CA ALA A 115 -2.68 8.15 13.87
C ALA A 115 -3.47 8.59 15.12
N SER A 116 -4.80 8.68 15.02
CA SER A 116 -5.68 8.97 16.16
C SER A 116 -5.64 7.85 17.21
N PHE A 117 -5.67 6.58 16.76
CA PHE A 117 -5.54 5.42 17.62
C PHE A 117 -4.22 5.45 18.40
N GLY A 118 -3.09 5.54 17.67
CA GLY A 118 -1.76 5.57 18.28
C GLY A 118 -1.57 6.78 19.21
N CYS A 119 -2.23 7.91 18.93
CA CYS A 119 -2.19 9.08 19.80
C CYS A 119 -2.81 8.79 21.17
N ILE A 120 -4.04 8.26 21.20
CA ILE A 120 -4.73 7.96 22.46
C ILE A 120 -3.99 6.87 23.22
N GLU A 121 -3.53 5.85 22.53
CA GLU A 121 -2.78 4.77 23.13
C GLU A 121 -1.48 5.29 23.78
N ASN A 122 -0.71 6.13 23.09
CA ASN A 122 0.49 6.74 23.66
C ASN A 122 0.18 7.70 24.81
N ILE A 123 -0.97 8.38 24.80
CA ILE A 123 -1.43 9.16 25.97
C ILE A 123 -1.64 8.24 27.18
N PHE A 124 -2.30 7.09 27.01
CA PHE A 124 -2.46 6.13 28.11
C PHE A 124 -1.14 5.56 28.63
N TYR A 125 -0.24 5.18 27.72
CA TYR A 125 1.10 4.71 28.11
C TYR A 125 1.94 5.80 28.77
N SER A 126 1.73 7.07 28.43
CA SER A 126 2.47 8.20 29.02
C SER A 126 2.26 8.34 30.53
N PHE A 127 1.13 7.84 31.06
CA PHE A 127 0.86 7.79 32.51
C PHE A 127 1.49 6.59 33.22
N GLN A 128 1.99 5.61 32.47
CA GLN A 128 2.61 4.38 32.99
C GLN A 128 4.12 4.36 32.82
N LEU A 129 4.64 5.10 31.83
CA LEU A 129 6.04 5.12 31.45
C LEU A 129 6.76 6.37 31.96
N GLU A 130 8.07 6.21 32.15
CA GLU A 130 8.98 7.34 32.31
C GLU A 130 9.09 8.14 31.01
N PHE A 131 9.65 9.35 31.10
CA PHE A 131 9.73 10.28 29.96
C PHE A 131 10.44 9.69 28.74
N TRP A 132 11.63 9.11 28.89
CA TRP A 132 12.42 8.60 27.75
C TRP A 132 11.76 7.40 27.04
N PRO A 133 11.26 6.36 27.75
CA PRO A 133 10.46 5.31 27.12
C PRO A 133 9.19 5.84 26.44
N SER A 134 8.48 6.80 27.06
CA SER A 134 7.28 7.41 26.47
C SER A 134 7.61 8.15 25.17
N LEU A 135 8.72 8.90 25.14
CA LEU A 135 9.17 9.61 23.94
C LEU A 135 9.57 8.64 22.82
N LEU A 136 10.30 7.58 23.16
CA LEU A 136 10.72 6.54 22.22
C LEU A 136 9.52 5.80 21.63
N ARG A 137 8.53 5.46 22.47
CA ARG A 137 7.28 4.87 22.03
C ARG A 137 6.51 5.81 21.11
N ALA A 138 6.37 7.09 21.46
CA ALA A 138 5.69 8.07 20.60
C ALA A 138 6.40 8.24 19.26
N GLY A 139 7.74 8.22 19.23
CA GLY A 139 8.52 8.30 17.99
C GLY A 139 8.35 7.10 17.07
N THR A 140 8.08 5.91 17.61
CA THR A 140 8.13 4.64 16.86
C THR A 140 6.76 3.98 16.63
N SER A 141 5.86 3.99 17.61
CA SER A 141 4.53 3.39 17.49
C SER A 141 3.61 4.26 16.62
N LEU A 142 3.56 5.57 16.82
CA LEU A 142 2.69 6.47 16.04
C LEU A 142 2.85 6.35 14.52
N PRO A 143 4.07 6.34 13.93
CA PRO A 143 4.21 6.11 12.50
C PRO A 143 3.76 4.69 12.13
N LEU A 144 4.02 3.68 12.95
CA LEU A 144 3.53 2.33 12.72
C LEU A 144 2.00 2.28 12.63
N HIS A 145 1.26 2.84 13.61
CA HIS A 145 -0.20 2.87 13.55
C HIS A 145 -0.71 3.65 12.34
N ALA A 146 -0.07 4.77 11.99
CA ALA A 146 -0.42 5.53 10.81
C ALA A 146 -0.21 4.72 9.52
N PHE A 147 0.89 3.99 9.40
CA PHE A 147 1.21 3.21 8.20
C PHE A 147 0.31 1.97 8.11
N SER A 148 0.15 1.23 9.21
CA SER A 148 -0.72 0.06 9.25
C SER A 148 -2.16 0.45 8.92
N GLY A 149 -2.65 1.54 9.52
CA GLY A 149 -3.96 2.11 9.22
C GLY A 149 -4.11 2.52 7.75
N GLY A 150 -3.11 3.19 7.17
CA GLY A 150 -3.14 3.60 5.76
C GLY A 150 -3.14 2.42 4.78
N ILE A 151 -2.28 1.43 5.02
CA ILE A 151 -2.21 0.19 4.24
C ILE A 151 -3.56 -0.53 4.30
N LEU A 152 -4.10 -0.73 5.51
CA LEU A 152 -5.38 -1.39 5.72
C LEU A 152 -6.53 -0.63 5.07
N GLY A 153 -6.58 0.69 5.22
CA GLY A 153 -7.58 1.56 4.58
C GLY A 153 -7.60 1.44 3.06
N PHE A 154 -6.43 1.40 2.42
CA PHE A 154 -6.30 1.19 0.97
C PHE A 154 -6.91 -0.15 0.54
N PHE A 155 -6.53 -1.26 1.18
CA PHE A 155 -6.96 -2.59 0.77
C PHE A 155 -8.43 -2.89 1.10
N LEU A 156 -8.96 -2.31 2.18
CA LEU A 156 -10.38 -2.42 2.52
C LEU A 156 -11.25 -1.65 1.52
N LEU A 157 -10.89 -0.42 1.17
CA LEU A 157 -11.63 0.35 0.16
C LEU A 157 -11.50 -0.29 -1.22
N ARG A 158 -10.30 -0.74 -1.61
CA ARG A 158 -10.11 -1.45 -2.87
C ARG A 158 -10.99 -2.70 -2.95
N ASN A 159 -11.12 -3.47 -1.86
CA ASN A 159 -12.02 -4.62 -1.83
C ASN A 159 -13.48 -4.24 -2.08
N TYR A 160 -13.92 -3.13 -1.50
CA TYR A 160 -15.26 -2.60 -1.71
C TYR A 160 -15.50 -2.26 -3.20
N GLN A 161 -14.48 -1.73 -3.87
CA GLN A 161 -14.55 -1.18 -5.23
C GLN A 161 -14.19 -2.16 -6.36
N ILE A 162 -13.90 -3.43 -6.06
CA ILE A 162 -13.75 -4.50 -7.07
C ILE A 162 -15.04 -5.32 -7.18
N ARG A 163 -15.28 -5.94 -8.34
CA ARG A 163 -16.37 -6.93 -8.43
C ARG A 163 -16.11 -8.10 -7.49
N LYS A 164 -17.17 -8.55 -6.82
CA LYS A 164 -17.13 -9.73 -5.95
C LYS A 164 -17.07 -10.98 -6.82
N ALA A 165 -16.10 -11.85 -6.49
CA ALA A 165 -15.84 -13.10 -7.18
C ALA A 165 -15.04 -14.00 -6.23
N THR A 166 -14.84 -15.26 -6.60
CA THR A 166 -13.96 -16.17 -5.87
C THR A 166 -12.58 -15.54 -5.70
N PHE A 167 -12.02 -15.59 -4.49
CA PHE A 167 -10.75 -14.95 -4.10
C PHE A 167 -10.71 -13.42 -4.19
N SER A 168 -11.84 -12.71 -4.29
CA SER A 168 -11.81 -11.24 -4.38
C SER A 168 -11.22 -10.55 -3.16
N SER A 169 -11.32 -11.17 -1.99
CA SER A 169 -10.81 -10.62 -0.73
C SER A 169 -9.43 -11.12 -0.35
N PHE A 170 -8.75 -11.89 -1.21
CA PHE A 170 -7.44 -12.47 -0.88
C PHE A 170 -6.40 -11.40 -0.52
N GLU A 171 -6.26 -10.36 -1.35
CA GLU A 171 -5.29 -9.28 -1.10
C GLU A 171 -5.60 -8.53 0.20
N THR A 172 -6.89 -8.34 0.52
CA THR A 172 -7.34 -7.68 1.75
C THR A 172 -7.03 -8.51 2.99
N TRP A 173 -7.26 -9.83 2.93
CA TRP A 173 -6.88 -10.74 4.01
C TRP A 173 -5.37 -10.80 4.21
N LEU A 174 -4.60 -10.84 3.11
CA LEU A 174 -3.14 -10.80 3.17
C LEU A 174 -2.64 -9.49 3.78
N ALA A 175 -3.22 -8.35 3.39
CA ALA A 175 -2.88 -7.06 3.96
C ALA A 175 -3.25 -6.98 5.45
N PHE A 176 -4.45 -7.46 5.82
CA PHE A 176 -4.90 -7.49 7.21
C PHE A 176 -4.00 -8.35 8.10
N LEU A 177 -3.68 -9.57 7.68
CA LEU A 177 -2.73 -10.43 8.38
C LEU A 177 -1.34 -9.80 8.41
N GLY A 178 -0.91 -9.18 7.30
CA GLY A 178 0.37 -8.49 7.20
C GLY A 178 0.51 -7.35 8.21
N VAL A 179 -0.52 -6.50 8.38
CA VAL A 179 -0.47 -5.41 9.36
C VAL A 179 -0.54 -5.91 10.80
N ILE A 180 -1.28 -6.99 11.08
CA ILE A 180 -1.28 -7.64 12.41
C ILE A 180 0.10 -8.19 12.74
N LEU A 181 0.74 -8.89 11.79
CA LEU A 181 2.08 -9.43 12.00
C LEU A 181 3.12 -8.33 12.16
N LEU A 182 3.07 -7.30 11.32
CA LEU A 182 3.94 -6.13 11.40
C LEU A 182 3.84 -5.47 12.78
N HIS A 183 2.62 -5.23 13.25
CA HIS A 183 2.37 -4.61 14.54
C HIS A 183 2.75 -5.54 15.70
N GLY A 184 2.41 -6.82 15.63
CA GLY A 184 2.81 -7.80 16.65
C GLY A 184 4.33 -7.96 16.76
N ILE A 185 5.05 -7.90 15.64
CA ILE A 185 6.53 -7.87 15.62
C ILE A 185 7.03 -6.62 16.33
N TYR A 186 6.47 -5.44 16.05
CA TYR A 186 6.82 -4.22 16.79
C TYR A 186 6.61 -4.38 18.29
N ASN A 187 5.42 -4.82 18.70
CA ASN A 187 5.08 -5.03 20.12
C ASN A 187 6.05 -6.03 20.76
N GLY A 188 6.41 -7.11 20.06
CA GLY A 188 7.40 -8.08 20.52
C GLY A 188 8.81 -7.49 20.65
N LEU A 189 9.27 -6.69 19.68
CA LEU A 189 10.59 -6.04 19.71
C LEU A 189 10.70 -5.03 20.86
N VAL A 190 9.66 -4.23 21.09
CA VAL A 190 9.60 -3.28 22.20
C VAL A 190 9.54 -4.01 23.53
N ALA A 191 8.69 -5.04 23.65
CA ALA A 191 8.53 -5.79 24.88
C ALA A 191 9.78 -6.61 25.25
N ALA A 192 10.51 -7.14 24.27
CA ALA A 192 11.77 -7.84 24.50
C ALA A 192 12.87 -6.90 25.05
N GLY A 193 12.76 -5.59 24.79
CA GLY A 193 13.76 -4.60 25.16
C GLY A 193 15.13 -4.89 24.54
N GLY A 194 16.18 -4.27 25.08
CA GLY A 194 17.54 -4.60 24.68
C GLY A 194 17.81 -4.30 23.20
N ASN A 195 18.45 -5.26 22.53
CA ASN A 195 18.77 -5.17 21.10
C ASN A 195 17.53 -5.21 20.19
N GLY A 196 16.34 -5.57 20.70
CA GLY A 196 15.10 -5.58 19.93
C GLY A 196 14.75 -4.20 19.37
N ILE A 197 15.04 -3.14 20.13
CA ILE A 197 14.78 -1.76 19.73
C ILE A 197 15.51 -1.37 18.44
N LEU A 198 16.70 -1.94 18.21
CA LEU A 198 17.57 -1.63 17.07
C LEU A 198 16.98 -2.08 15.72
N PHE A 199 16.00 -3.00 15.75
CA PHE A 199 15.31 -3.49 14.56
C PHE A 199 14.06 -2.68 14.20
N VAL A 200 13.58 -1.81 15.10
CA VAL A 200 12.37 -0.99 14.88
C VAL A 200 12.50 -0.08 13.65
N PRO A 201 13.63 0.61 13.38
CA PRO A 201 13.78 1.44 12.18
C PRO A 201 13.61 0.65 10.87
N ILE A 202 14.08 -0.61 10.83
CA ILE A 202 13.93 -1.48 9.65
C ILE A 202 12.45 -1.78 9.41
N LEU A 203 11.72 -2.14 10.46
CA LEU A 203 10.29 -2.40 10.40
C LEU A 203 9.51 -1.18 9.90
N LEU A 204 9.82 0.01 10.43
CA LEU A 204 9.20 1.27 10.00
C LEU A 204 9.56 1.61 8.54
N GLY A 205 10.80 1.39 8.13
CA GLY A 205 11.25 1.61 6.76
C GLY A 205 10.54 0.72 5.74
N LEU A 206 10.39 -0.56 6.03
CA LEU A 206 9.62 -1.47 5.18
C LEU A 206 8.16 -1.03 5.06
N SER A 207 7.55 -0.67 6.19
CA SER A 207 6.16 -0.19 6.24
C SER A 207 5.95 1.09 5.45
N PHE A 208 6.91 2.02 5.55
CA PHE A 208 6.91 3.26 4.80
C PHE A 208 7.06 3.04 3.29
N ILE A 209 7.96 2.15 2.85
CA ILE A 209 8.13 1.82 1.42
C ILE A 209 6.84 1.23 0.84
N VAL A 210 6.17 0.35 1.61
CA VAL A 210 4.86 -0.19 1.21
C VAL A 210 3.83 0.93 1.09
N LEU A 211 3.75 1.82 2.09
CA LEU A 211 2.81 2.95 2.06
C LEU A 211 3.07 3.88 0.87
N GLU A 212 4.33 4.22 0.58
CA GLU A 212 4.74 5.01 -0.59
C GLU A 212 4.26 4.39 -1.90
N TYR A 213 4.48 3.08 -2.06
CA TYR A 213 4.00 2.36 -3.23
C TYR A 213 2.47 2.42 -3.35
N LEU A 214 1.74 2.21 -2.26
CA LEU A 214 0.28 2.25 -2.27
C LEU A 214 -0.27 3.65 -2.56
N VAL A 215 0.39 4.71 -2.08
CA VAL A 215 0.03 6.08 -2.45
C VAL A 215 0.19 6.29 -3.96
N VAL A 216 1.28 5.82 -4.54
CA VAL A 216 1.47 5.91 -5.99
C VAL A 216 0.37 5.14 -6.73
N GLN A 217 0.03 3.93 -6.29
CA GLN A 217 -1.09 3.18 -6.88
C GLN A 217 -2.41 3.92 -6.75
N ALA A 218 -2.66 4.58 -5.61
CA ALA A 218 -3.85 5.38 -5.40
C ALA A 218 -3.90 6.60 -6.34
N GLN A 219 -2.76 7.25 -6.61
CA GLN A 219 -2.67 8.43 -7.48
C GLN A 219 -2.85 8.13 -8.96
N VAL A 220 -2.44 6.95 -9.43
CA VAL A 220 -2.59 6.53 -10.84
C VAL A 220 -3.93 5.86 -11.14
N THR A 221 -4.76 5.65 -10.11
CA THR A 221 -6.09 5.03 -10.25
C THR A 221 -7.14 6.12 -10.33
N PHE A 222 -8.05 6.06 -11.31
CA PHE A 222 -9.13 7.04 -11.40
C PHE A 222 -10.06 6.97 -10.17
N PRO A 223 -10.73 8.09 -9.81
CA PRO A 223 -11.79 8.09 -8.82
C PRO A 223 -12.87 7.06 -9.15
N PHE A 224 -13.29 6.30 -8.14
CA PHE A 224 -14.24 5.20 -8.35
C PHE A 224 -15.63 5.70 -8.78
N GLU A 225 -16.04 6.87 -8.31
CA GLU A 225 -17.28 7.53 -8.73
C GLU A 225 -17.36 7.70 -10.25
N LEU A 226 -16.26 8.16 -10.87
CA LEU A 226 -16.17 8.33 -12.32
C LEU A 226 -16.26 6.98 -13.03
N MET A 227 -15.60 5.93 -12.53
CA MET A 227 -15.72 4.58 -13.12
C MET A 227 -17.15 4.04 -13.03
N GLN A 228 -17.85 4.33 -11.92
CA GLN A 228 -19.21 3.86 -11.71
C GLN A 228 -20.23 4.53 -12.64
N THR A 229 -19.94 5.70 -13.22
CA THR A 229 -20.77 6.28 -14.29
C THR A 229 -20.87 5.36 -15.51
N GLU A 230 -19.82 4.58 -15.77
CA GLU A 230 -19.71 3.59 -16.84
C GLU A 230 -19.94 2.14 -16.34
N ASN A 231 -20.47 1.98 -15.12
CA ASN A 231 -20.63 0.67 -14.45
C ASN A 231 -19.32 -0.15 -14.39
N LEU A 232 -18.16 0.52 -14.34
CA LEU A 232 -16.84 -0.10 -14.24
C LEU A 232 -16.38 -0.23 -12.79
N PHE A 233 -15.75 -1.36 -12.46
CA PHE A 233 -15.09 -1.58 -11.18
C PHE A 233 -13.57 -1.43 -11.32
N LEU A 234 -12.85 -1.34 -10.20
CA LEU A 234 -11.38 -1.17 -10.22
C LEU A 234 -10.65 -2.27 -10.99
N ASP A 235 -11.12 -3.51 -10.87
CA ASP A 235 -10.50 -4.63 -11.58
C ASP A 235 -10.81 -4.60 -13.09
N ASP A 236 -11.99 -4.08 -13.49
CA ASP A 236 -12.30 -3.80 -14.90
C ASP A 236 -11.38 -2.73 -15.47
N TYR A 237 -11.28 -1.60 -14.77
CA TYR A 237 -10.41 -0.49 -15.15
C TYR A 237 -8.95 -0.93 -15.26
N SER A 238 -8.45 -1.75 -14.32
CA SER A 238 -7.08 -2.24 -14.37
C SER A 238 -6.77 -3.07 -15.63
N MET A 239 -7.75 -3.80 -16.16
CA MET A 239 -7.60 -4.57 -17.40
C MET A 239 -7.57 -3.64 -18.62
N ILE A 240 -8.47 -2.66 -18.66
CA ILE A 240 -8.54 -1.65 -19.74
C ILE A 240 -7.26 -0.81 -19.77
N GLN A 241 -6.84 -0.28 -18.62
CA GLN A 241 -5.64 0.55 -18.50
C GLN A 241 -4.39 -0.23 -18.93
N LYS A 242 -4.30 -1.51 -18.57
CA LYS A 242 -3.18 -2.35 -18.97
C LYS A 242 -3.17 -2.66 -20.46
N TYR A 243 -4.33 -2.88 -21.07
CA TYR A 243 -4.45 -3.01 -22.53
C TYR A 243 -4.00 -1.72 -23.23
N SER A 244 -4.57 -0.57 -22.86
CA SER A 244 -4.27 0.74 -23.46
C SER A 244 -2.78 1.07 -23.43
N ARG A 245 -2.10 0.76 -22.32
CA ARG A 245 -0.64 0.93 -22.21
C ARG A 245 0.13 0.03 -23.18
N TYR A 246 -0.25 -1.24 -23.27
CA TYR A 246 0.39 -2.18 -24.19
C TYR A 246 0.18 -1.79 -25.65
N ASP A 247 -1.02 -1.34 -25.99
CA ASP A 247 -1.34 -0.89 -27.34
C ASP A 247 -0.56 0.37 -27.71
N SER A 248 -0.55 1.39 -26.84
CA SER A 248 0.19 2.64 -27.06
C SER A 248 1.68 2.39 -27.27
N TRP A 249 2.28 1.50 -26.48
CA TRP A 249 3.69 1.14 -26.66
C TRP A 249 3.95 0.37 -27.95
N LEU A 250 3.06 -0.54 -28.34
CA LEU A 250 3.19 -1.29 -29.57
C LEU A 250 3.18 -0.33 -30.77
N ARG A 251 2.22 0.60 -30.80
CA ARG A 251 2.14 1.65 -31.82
C ARG A 251 3.42 2.46 -31.90
N LYS A 252 3.90 3.00 -30.78
CA LYS A 252 5.16 3.77 -30.73
C LYS A 252 6.35 2.96 -31.24
N THR A 253 6.41 1.68 -30.90
CA THR A 253 7.48 0.77 -31.35
C THR A 253 7.39 0.50 -32.85
N GLN A 254 6.19 0.38 -33.40
CA GLN A 254 5.96 0.16 -34.83
C GLN A 254 6.16 1.42 -35.68
N THR A 255 5.78 2.59 -35.17
CA THR A 255 5.92 3.88 -35.87
C THR A 255 7.32 4.48 -35.73
N GLY A 256 8.15 3.95 -34.81
CA GLY A 256 9.48 4.49 -34.54
C GLY A 256 9.47 5.80 -33.76
N GLU A 257 8.35 6.15 -33.12
CA GLU A 257 8.27 7.32 -32.25
C GLU A 257 9.18 7.19 -31.03
N PRO A 258 9.86 8.28 -30.61
CA PRO A 258 10.72 8.24 -29.45
C PRO A 258 9.90 7.94 -28.18
N ILE A 259 10.30 6.90 -27.45
CA ILE A 259 9.71 6.55 -26.16
C ILE A 259 10.24 7.52 -25.12
N THR A 260 9.36 8.31 -24.50
CA THR A 260 9.70 9.22 -23.41
C THR A 260 10.23 8.46 -22.20
N GLU A 261 11.46 8.77 -21.77
CA GLU A 261 12.05 8.17 -20.58
C GLU A 261 11.53 8.85 -19.31
N ILE A 262 10.50 8.26 -18.71
CA ILE A 262 10.05 8.68 -17.39
C ILE A 262 10.90 7.98 -16.33
N PRO A 263 11.53 8.73 -15.40
CA PRO A 263 12.32 8.14 -14.33
C PRO A 263 11.40 7.55 -13.24
N LEU A 264 11.84 6.44 -12.62
CA LEU A 264 11.14 5.82 -11.49
C LEU A 264 11.15 6.72 -10.25
N PHE A 265 12.26 7.41 -10.01
CA PHE A 265 12.44 8.30 -8.86
C PHE A 265 12.34 9.76 -9.28
N ARG A 266 11.67 10.55 -8.45
CA ARG A 266 11.66 12.01 -8.55
C ARG A 266 13.00 12.57 -8.07
N SER A 267 13.37 13.72 -8.60
CA SER A 267 14.51 14.48 -8.10
C SER A 267 14.28 14.92 -6.65
N LEU A 268 15.30 14.79 -5.82
CA LEU A 268 15.28 15.27 -4.44
C LEU A 268 15.28 16.80 -4.44
N SER A 269 14.48 17.42 -3.57
CA SER A 269 14.52 18.87 -3.40
C SER A 269 15.65 19.26 -2.45
N ALA A 270 16.34 20.37 -2.74
CA ALA A 270 17.43 20.87 -1.91
C ALA A 270 17.05 21.02 -0.44
N GLY A 271 15.83 21.52 -0.15
CA GLY A 271 15.33 21.64 1.21
C GLY A 271 15.20 20.30 1.94
N ARG A 272 14.75 19.24 1.26
CA ARG A 272 14.68 17.88 1.85
C ARG A 272 16.08 17.33 2.10
N THR A 273 16.98 17.52 1.16
CA THR A 273 18.37 17.08 1.29
C THR A 273 19.07 17.78 2.46
N LEU A 274 18.87 19.08 2.65
CA LEU A 274 19.44 19.81 3.79
C LEU A 274 18.91 19.30 5.14
N VAL A 275 17.60 19.07 5.26
CA VAL A 275 17.00 18.48 6.47
C VAL A 275 17.56 17.08 6.74
N ALA A 276 17.68 16.25 5.70
CA ALA A 276 18.24 14.91 5.83
C ALA A 276 19.72 14.94 6.27
N ILE A 277 20.55 15.84 5.72
CA ILE A 277 21.95 16.00 6.13
C ILE A 277 22.04 16.34 7.63
N PHE A 278 21.20 17.28 8.10
CA PHE A 278 21.15 17.62 9.52
C PHE A 278 20.77 16.40 10.38
N LEU A 279 19.74 15.66 9.97
CA LEU A 279 19.26 14.48 10.69
C LEU A 279 20.28 13.32 10.69
N PHE A 280 21.04 13.11 9.62
CA PHE A 280 22.14 12.13 9.59
C PHE A 280 23.40 12.61 10.32
N GLY A 281 23.59 13.93 10.47
CA GLY A 281 24.69 14.50 11.25
C GLY A 281 24.54 14.30 12.77
N MET A 282 23.31 14.30 13.28
CA MET A 282 23.02 14.11 14.71
C MET A 282 23.54 12.76 15.27
N PRO A 283 23.31 11.60 14.62
CA PRO A 283 23.89 10.32 15.03
C PRO A 283 25.42 10.34 15.07
N ILE A 284 26.07 10.99 14.09
CA ILE A 284 27.54 11.08 14.02
C ILE A 284 28.06 11.90 15.21
N PHE A 285 27.38 13.01 15.53
CA PHE A 285 27.70 13.83 16.70
C PHE A 285 27.50 13.04 18.00
N CYS A 286 26.37 12.36 18.16
CA CYS A 286 26.06 11.56 19.36
C CYS A 286 26.99 10.33 19.52
N LEU A 287 27.44 9.74 18.41
CA LEU A 287 28.41 8.64 18.41
C LEU A 287 29.74 9.08 19.04
N ASN A 288 30.16 10.34 18.87
CA ASN A 288 31.36 10.86 19.52
C ASN A 288 31.22 10.84 21.06
N PHE A 289 30.09 11.31 21.61
CA PHE A 289 29.84 11.25 23.05
C PHE A 289 29.79 9.81 23.55
N TYR A 290 29.13 8.93 22.81
CA TYR A 290 29.02 7.52 23.18
C TYR A 290 30.38 6.80 23.24
N LEU A 291 31.27 7.05 22.27
CA LEU A 291 32.56 6.36 22.18
C LEU A 291 33.63 6.96 23.09
N PHE A 292 33.66 8.29 23.24
CA PHE A 292 34.79 8.98 23.90
C PHE A 292 34.45 9.52 25.29
N SER A 293 33.17 9.84 25.56
CA SER A 293 32.73 10.46 26.82
C SER A 293 31.37 9.93 27.30
N PRO A 294 31.15 8.61 27.41
CA PRO A 294 29.83 8.03 27.68
C PRO A 294 29.25 8.45 29.04
N GLN A 295 30.09 8.91 29.97
CA GLN A 295 29.70 9.37 31.31
C GLN A 295 28.91 10.68 31.25
N LEU A 296 29.10 11.48 30.19
CA LEU A 296 28.37 12.74 29.99
C LEU A 296 26.90 12.51 29.61
N ILE A 297 26.56 11.35 29.04
CA ILE A 297 25.20 11.05 28.59
C ILE A 297 24.21 11.04 29.76
N PRO A 298 24.35 10.18 30.79
CA PRO A 298 23.44 10.20 31.93
C PRO A 298 23.61 11.45 32.81
N TYR A 299 24.73 12.18 32.70
CA TYR A 299 24.95 13.44 33.40
C TYR A 299 24.06 14.57 32.85
N TYR A 300 23.98 14.73 31.53
CA TYR A 300 23.15 15.77 30.89
C TYR A 300 21.71 15.32 30.62
N LEU A 301 21.51 14.03 30.36
CA LEU A 301 20.21 13.42 30.11
C LEU A 301 19.85 12.56 31.31
N VAL A 302 19.38 13.21 32.38
CA VAL A 302 19.01 12.54 33.62
C VAL A 302 18.02 11.40 33.31
N SER A 303 18.22 10.25 33.97
CA SER A 303 17.42 9.03 33.87
C SER A 303 17.33 8.36 32.48
N ILE A 304 18.16 8.75 31.51
CA ILE A 304 18.26 8.01 30.25
C ILE A 304 19.18 6.79 30.42
N ASP A 305 18.79 5.67 29.83
CA ASP A 305 19.70 4.54 29.64
C ASP A 305 20.44 4.63 28.29
N PHE A 306 21.52 3.86 28.15
CA PHE A 306 22.33 3.89 26.91
C PHE A 306 21.59 3.38 25.68
N GLN A 307 20.63 2.46 25.83
CA GLN A 307 19.86 1.92 24.70
C GLN A 307 18.83 2.93 24.20
N GLN A 308 18.14 3.61 25.13
CA GLN A 308 17.27 4.76 24.85
C GLN A 308 18.04 5.89 24.19
N PHE A 309 19.28 6.16 24.63
CA PHE A 309 20.13 7.16 23.99
C PHE A 309 20.42 6.80 22.53
N ILE A 310 20.87 5.58 22.27
CA ILE A 310 21.12 5.09 20.90
C ILE A 310 19.84 5.18 20.07
N ALA A 311 18.71 4.67 20.59
CA ALA A 311 17.46 4.65 19.87
C ALA A 311 16.93 6.07 19.55
N LEU A 312 16.94 6.99 20.51
CA LEU A 312 16.37 8.34 20.37
C LEU A 312 17.28 9.34 19.65
N PHE A 313 18.59 9.24 19.84
CA PHE A 313 19.54 10.25 19.36
C PHE A 313 20.40 9.77 18.18
N MET A 314 20.41 8.47 17.88
CA MET A 314 21.14 7.92 16.74
C MET A 314 20.20 7.25 15.74
N GLU A 315 19.37 6.30 16.16
CA GLU A 315 18.51 5.56 15.22
C GLU A 315 17.32 6.40 14.74
N TYR A 316 16.60 7.03 15.67
CA TYR A 316 15.42 7.81 15.36
C TYR A 316 15.71 9.01 14.43
N PRO A 317 16.79 9.80 14.60
CA PRO A 317 17.14 10.85 13.65
C PRO A 317 17.54 10.28 12.28
N THR A 318 18.26 9.15 12.24
CA THR A 318 18.57 8.44 10.99
C THR A 318 17.28 8.04 10.27
N TRP A 319 16.32 7.48 11.00
CA TRP A 319 15.00 7.12 10.51
C TRP A 319 14.23 8.32 9.95
N LEU A 320 14.16 9.42 10.69
CA LEU A 320 13.55 10.67 10.22
C LEU A 320 14.26 11.19 8.97
N GLY A 321 15.58 11.09 8.89
CA GLY A 321 16.37 11.46 7.71
C GLY A 321 15.94 10.67 6.47
N ILE A 322 15.80 9.35 6.62
CA ILE A 322 15.27 8.45 5.57
C ILE A 322 13.85 8.87 5.18
N LEU A 323 12.97 9.10 6.15
CA LEU A 323 11.59 9.53 5.89
C LEU A 323 11.54 10.83 5.07
N PHE A 324 12.27 11.87 5.47
CA PHE A 324 12.27 13.16 4.76
C PHE A 324 12.86 13.07 3.36
N LEU A 325 13.91 12.25 3.20
CA LEU A 325 14.58 12.04 1.91
C LEU A 325 13.68 11.26 0.93
N LEU A 326 13.09 10.16 1.40
CA LEU A 326 12.33 9.23 0.57
C LEU A 326 10.85 9.62 0.44
N ARG A 327 10.35 10.59 1.20
CA ARG A 327 8.97 11.08 1.08
C ARG A 327 8.57 11.44 -0.35
N GLY A 328 7.62 10.70 -0.92
CA GLY A 328 7.09 10.93 -2.26
C GLY A 328 8.15 10.79 -3.35
N PHE A 329 9.19 10.00 -3.12
CA PHE A 329 10.30 9.78 -4.04
C PHE A 329 9.91 9.00 -5.28
N LEU A 330 8.89 8.13 -5.20
CA LEU A 330 8.39 7.40 -6.35
C LEU A 330 7.62 8.35 -7.27
N ASN A 331 7.85 8.21 -8.58
CA ASN A 331 7.18 9.01 -9.60
C ASN A 331 5.90 8.29 -10.10
N PRO A 332 4.68 8.81 -9.84
CA PRO A 332 3.44 8.18 -10.29
C PRO A 332 3.34 8.07 -11.82
N SER A 333 3.84 9.06 -12.57
CA SER A 333 3.84 9.04 -14.03
C SER A 333 4.59 7.83 -14.60
N PHE A 334 5.61 7.33 -13.89
CA PHE A 334 6.29 6.10 -14.24
C PHE A 334 5.32 4.91 -14.28
N PHE A 335 4.46 4.79 -13.26
CA PHE A 335 3.51 3.69 -13.14
C PHE A 335 2.28 3.85 -14.03
N GLN A 336 1.99 5.07 -14.48
CA GLN A 336 0.92 5.35 -15.43
C GLN A 336 1.32 4.99 -16.87
N GLU A 337 2.52 5.40 -17.30
CA GLU A 337 2.88 5.34 -18.72
C GLU A 337 3.81 4.17 -19.07
N ARG A 338 4.74 3.77 -18.20
CA ARG A 338 5.79 2.81 -18.57
C ARG A 338 5.31 1.37 -18.51
N ILE A 339 5.52 0.60 -19.56
CA ILE A 339 5.35 -0.85 -19.45
C ILE A 339 6.50 -1.45 -18.66
N LEU A 340 6.16 -2.06 -17.52
CA LEU A 340 7.14 -2.76 -16.68
C LEU A 340 7.52 -4.14 -17.23
N LYS A 341 6.72 -4.70 -18.16
CA LYS A 341 6.88 -6.07 -18.67
C LYS A 341 6.33 -6.18 -20.11
N VAL A 342 7.17 -6.58 -21.07
CA VAL A 342 6.78 -6.85 -22.48
C VAL A 342 5.50 -7.70 -22.54
N PRO A 343 4.46 -7.34 -23.30
CA PRO A 343 3.22 -8.11 -23.35
C PRO A 343 3.43 -9.54 -23.87
N LEU A 344 2.59 -10.46 -23.42
CA LEU A 344 2.47 -11.78 -24.04
C LEU A 344 1.27 -11.69 -24.98
N PHE A 345 1.50 -11.76 -26.29
CA PHE A 345 0.41 -11.72 -27.28
C PHE A 345 -0.39 -13.01 -27.23
N LEU A 346 -1.70 -12.88 -27.09
CA LEU A 346 -2.64 -13.98 -27.03
C LEU A 346 -3.55 -13.82 -28.25
N SER A 347 -3.60 -14.82 -29.12
CA SER A 347 -4.64 -14.85 -30.16
C SER A 347 -5.93 -15.30 -29.48
N VAL A 348 -7.01 -14.58 -29.73
CA VAL A 348 -8.33 -14.87 -29.18
C VAL A 348 -9.32 -14.95 -30.33
N THR A 349 -10.12 -16.01 -30.40
CA THR A 349 -11.25 -16.10 -31.32
C THR A 349 -12.52 -16.04 -30.48
N LEU A 350 -13.40 -15.08 -30.76
CA LEU A 350 -14.67 -14.90 -30.06
C LEU A 350 -15.83 -15.41 -30.91
N GLY A 351 -16.86 -15.96 -30.28
CA GLY A 351 -18.05 -16.45 -30.96
C GLY A 351 -18.09 -17.97 -31.12
N THR A 352 -19.24 -18.46 -31.59
CA THR A 352 -19.43 -19.87 -31.97
C THR A 352 -18.93 -20.09 -33.40
N ARG A 353 -18.76 -21.36 -33.81
CA ARG A 353 -18.21 -21.75 -35.13
C ARG A 353 -18.80 -21.04 -36.35
N GLU A 354 -20.03 -20.52 -36.25
CA GLU A 354 -20.72 -19.81 -37.34
C GLU A 354 -20.51 -18.29 -37.32
N GLU A 355 -20.11 -17.70 -36.20
CA GLU A 355 -19.88 -16.26 -36.01
C GLU A 355 -18.51 -15.97 -35.36
N GLU A 356 -17.45 -16.66 -35.81
CA GLU A 356 -16.10 -16.45 -35.28
C GLU A 356 -15.54 -15.07 -35.65
N GLU A 357 -15.02 -14.37 -34.65
CA GLU A 357 -14.28 -13.12 -34.81
C GLU A 357 -12.86 -13.29 -34.25
N PRO A 358 -11.82 -13.33 -35.13
CA PRO A 358 -10.45 -13.38 -34.68
C PRO A 358 -10.00 -12.01 -34.15
N THR A 359 -9.37 -12.02 -32.99
CA THR A 359 -8.87 -10.84 -32.29
C THR A 359 -7.65 -11.22 -31.44
N LEU A 360 -7.20 -10.30 -30.59
CA LEU A 360 -6.02 -10.43 -29.75
C LEU A 360 -6.29 -9.91 -28.35
N ALA A 361 -5.56 -10.43 -27.38
CA ALA A 361 -5.52 -9.87 -26.03
C ALA A 361 -4.06 -9.67 -25.61
N TYR A 362 -3.71 -8.45 -25.21
CA TYR A 362 -2.38 -8.16 -24.64
C TYR A 362 -2.27 -8.56 -23.16
N SER A 363 -3.42 -8.71 -22.48
CA SER A 363 -3.47 -9.06 -21.07
C SER A 363 -4.64 -9.98 -20.75
N LEU A 364 -4.30 -11.11 -20.13
CA LEU A 364 -5.23 -12.03 -19.52
C LEU A 364 -5.10 -11.95 -17.99
N SER A 365 -6.18 -11.61 -17.31
CA SER A 365 -6.32 -11.71 -15.86
C SER A 365 -6.98 -13.03 -15.48
N ILE A 366 -6.96 -13.37 -14.19
CA ILE A 366 -7.70 -14.53 -13.65
C ILE A 366 -9.22 -14.37 -13.88
N ARG A 367 -9.71 -13.13 -13.98
CA ARG A 367 -11.14 -12.80 -14.03
C ARG A 367 -11.67 -12.54 -15.43
N GLY A 368 -10.80 -12.33 -16.41
CA GLY A 368 -11.20 -11.84 -17.72
C GLY A 368 -10.06 -11.21 -18.51
N PHE A 369 -10.43 -10.61 -19.63
CA PHE A 369 -9.53 -9.98 -20.58
C PHE A 369 -10.25 -8.84 -21.31
N TYR A 370 -9.47 -7.92 -21.86
CA TYR A 370 -9.97 -6.90 -22.78
C TYR A 370 -9.46 -7.24 -24.19
N SER A 371 -10.33 -7.07 -25.18
CA SER A 371 -10.05 -7.37 -26.58
C SER A 371 -10.61 -6.27 -27.47
N PRO A 372 -9.87 -5.81 -28.50
CA PRO A 372 -10.46 -5.00 -29.56
C PRO A 372 -11.45 -5.87 -30.34
N VAL A 373 -12.60 -5.33 -30.69
CA VAL A 373 -13.64 -6.05 -31.43
C VAL A 373 -14.32 -5.12 -32.43
N THR A 374 -14.63 -5.67 -33.59
CA THR A 374 -15.34 -5.00 -34.68
C THR A 374 -16.85 -5.14 -34.50
N LYS A 375 -17.32 -6.31 -34.09
CA LYS A 375 -18.74 -6.55 -33.83
C LYS A 375 -19.10 -6.12 -32.42
N GLU A 376 -20.15 -5.32 -32.32
CA GLU A 376 -20.61 -4.83 -31.02
C GLU A 376 -21.23 -5.97 -30.19
N PRO A 377 -20.66 -6.31 -29.02
CA PRO A 377 -21.18 -7.42 -28.23
C PRO A 377 -22.42 -7.00 -27.44
N ILE A 378 -23.35 -7.95 -27.31
CA ILE A 378 -24.51 -7.81 -26.43
C ILE A 378 -24.06 -8.05 -24.99
N LEU A 379 -24.07 -7.01 -24.16
CA LEU A 379 -23.66 -7.11 -22.76
C LEU A 379 -24.48 -8.17 -22.01
N GLY A 380 -23.80 -8.98 -21.20
CA GLY A 380 -24.43 -10.05 -20.41
C GLY A 380 -24.74 -11.34 -21.20
N LYS A 381 -24.68 -11.35 -22.53
CA LYS A 381 -24.85 -12.56 -23.34
C LYS A 381 -23.56 -13.38 -23.33
N GLU A 382 -23.62 -14.63 -22.85
CA GLU A 382 -22.47 -15.54 -22.90
C GLU A 382 -21.99 -15.74 -24.34
N THR A 383 -20.67 -15.73 -24.52
CA THR A 383 -19.98 -16.08 -25.76
C THR A 383 -18.86 -17.08 -25.48
N GLU A 384 -18.45 -17.80 -26.51
CA GLU A 384 -17.30 -18.69 -26.46
C GLU A 384 -16.03 -17.94 -26.85
N ALA A 385 -14.93 -18.20 -26.15
CA ALA A 385 -13.61 -17.67 -26.44
C ALA A 385 -12.62 -18.82 -26.59
N SER A 386 -11.85 -18.79 -27.67
CA SER A 386 -10.74 -19.70 -27.91
C SER A 386 -9.43 -18.94 -27.82
N PHE A 387 -8.47 -19.45 -27.05
CA PHE A 387 -7.17 -18.82 -26.84
C PHE A 387 -6.06 -19.69 -27.45
N TYR A 388 -5.12 -19.06 -28.13
CA TYR A 388 -3.87 -19.68 -28.54
C TYR A 388 -2.69 -18.97 -27.88
N ILE A 389 -1.93 -19.72 -27.06
CA ILE A 389 -0.82 -19.20 -26.25
C ILE A 389 0.37 -20.13 -26.35
N ALA A 390 1.47 -19.65 -26.95
CA ALA A 390 2.76 -20.34 -27.02
C ALA A 390 2.64 -21.82 -27.45
N GLY A 391 1.96 -22.08 -28.56
CA GLY A 391 1.82 -23.42 -29.14
C GLY A 391 0.67 -24.26 -28.58
N LYS A 392 -0.13 -23.75 -27.64
CA LYS A 392 -1.26 -24.48 -27.05
C LYS A 392 -2.58 -23.73 -27.25
N SER A 393 -3.58 -24.47 -27.74
CA SER A 393 -4.95 -23.98 -27.91
C SER A 393 -5.83 -24.35 -26.71
N PHE A 394 -6.72 -23.43 -26.34
CA PHE A 394 -7.75 -23.60 -25.32
C PHE A 394 -9.07 -23.15 -25.93
N VAL A 395 -9.95 -24.09 -26.26
CA VAL A 395 -11.24 -23.85 -26.95
C VAL A 395 -12.37 -24.01 -25.92
N GLY A 396 -13.55 -23.42 -26.15
CA GLY A 396 -14.69 -23.61 -25.25
C GLY A 396 -14.68 -22.77 -23.98
N ILE A 397 -13.86 -21.72 -23.90
CA ILE A 397 -13.81 -20.89 -22.68
C ILE A 397 -14.98 -19.91 -22.69
N ARG A 398 -15.91 -20.07 -21.75
CA ARG A 398 -17.03 -19.13 -21.62
C ARG A 398 -16.58 -17.76 -21.18
N ALA A 399 -17.08 -16.73 -21.85
CA ALA A 399 -16.79 -15.34 -21.55
C ALA A 399 -18.08 -14.50 -21.65
N VAL A 400 -18.21 -13.48 -20.81
CA VAL A 400 -19.35 -12.56 -20.79
C VAL A 400 -18.85 -11.14 -21.00
N PRO A 401 -19.30 -10.42 -22.03
CA PRO A 401 -19.00 -9.01 -22.20
C PRO A 401 -19.71 -8.21 -21.10
N VAL A 402 -18.95 -7.45 -20.33
CA VAL A 402 -19.47 -6.63 -19.21
C VAL A 402 -19.33 -5.13 -19.44
N TRP A 403 -18.51 -4.73 -20.41
CA TRP A 403 -18.34 -3.35 -20.82
C TRP A 403 -17.87 -3.28 -22.27
N LYS A 404 -18.22 -2.22 -22.98
CA LYS A 404 -17.88 -2.01 -24.39
C LYS A 404 -17.48 -0.54 -24.61
N ASN A 405 -16.47 -0.34 -25.45
CA ASN A 405 -15.97 0.97 -25.88
C ASN A 405 -16.27 1.12 -27.37
N PHE A 406 -17.47 1.57 -27.72
CA PHE A 406 -17.87 1.77 -29.11
C PHE A 406 -18.22 3.25 -29.34
N ARG A 407 -17.68 3.83 -30.41
CA ARG A 407 -17.99 5.20 -30.83
C ARG A 407 -18.44 5.19 -32.29
N HIS A 408 -19.75 5.21 -32.50
CA HIS A 408 -20.31 5.18 -33.86
C HIS A 408 -20.01 6.46 -34.67
N GLU A 409 -19.71 7.56 -33.98
CA GLU A 409 -19.43 8.87 -34.57
C GLU A 409 -17.97 9.03 -35.04
N ASP A 410 -17.06 8.15 -34.62
CA ASP A 410 -15.64 8.21 -34.97
C ASP A 410 -15.19 6.90 -35.63
N PRO A 411 -15.12 6.84 -36.98
CA PRO A 411 -14.70 5.65 -37.71
C PRO A 411 -13.27 5.20 -37.40
N ASN A 412 -12.43 6.11 -36.90
CA ASN A 412 -11.03 5.81 -36.56
C ASN A 412 -10.87 5.36 -35.11
N HIS A 413 -11.96 5.34 -34.33
CA HIS A 413 -11.92 4.91 -32.93
C HIS A 413 -11.77 3.39 -32.85
N GLU A 414 -10.82 2.94 -32.03
CA GLU A 414 -10.63 1.52 -31.81
C GLU A 414 -11.67 0.96 -30.85
N ASN A 415 -12.61 0.25 -31.44
CA ASN A 415 -13.66 -0.43 -30.71
C ASN A 415 -13.11 -1.63 -29.94
N GLY A 416 -13.68 -1.89 -28.77
CA GLY A 416 -13.27 -3.01 -27.95
C GLY A 416 -14.23 -3.31 -26.82
N ALA A 417 -14.06 -4.47 -26.20
CA ALA A 417 -14.92 -4.92 -25.13
C ALA A 417 -14.15 -5.66 -24.04
N LEU A 418 -14.68 -5.54 -22.82
CA LEU A 418 -14.19 -6.22 -21.64
C LEU A 418 -15.00 -7.48 -21.40
N TYR A 419 -14.32 -8.61 -21.35
CA TYR A 419 -14.92 -9.92 -21.14
C TYR A 419 -14.52 -10.49 -19.78
N ARG A 420 -15.49 -11.04 -19.07
CA ARG A 420 -15.30 -11.73 -17.78
C ARG A 420 -15.52 -13.22 -17.94
N PHE A 421 -14.76 -14.02 -17.20
CA PHE A 421 -15.00 -15.45 -17.09
C PHE A 421 -16.04 -15.73 -16.01
N PRO A 422 -17.16 -16.42 -16.32
CA PRO A 422 -18.09 -16.88 -15.29
C PRO A 422 -17.42 -17.83 -14.29
N ASN A 423 -16.54 -18.71 -14.79
CA ASN A 423 -15.72 -19.62 -14.02
C ASN A 423 -14.25 -19.44 -14.41
N ILE A 424 -13.34 -19.45 -13.43
CA ILE A 424 -11.91 -19.24 -13.67
C ILE A 424 -11.37 -20.41 -14.53
N PRO A 425 -10.82 -20.14 -15.73
CA PRO A 425 -10.26 -21.17 -16.59
C PRO A 425 -8.85 -21.54 -16.11
N TRP A 426 -8.74 -22.29 -15.01
CA TRP A 426 -7.47 -22.59 -14.34
C TRP A 426 -6.39 -23.16 -15.26
N THR A 427 -6.76 -24.04 -16.20
CA THR A 427 -5.83 -24.64 -17.16
C THR A 427 -5.18 -23.59 -18.06
N LEU A 428 -5.96 -22.63 -18.55
CA LEU A 428 -5.49 -21.48 -19.34
C LEU A 428 -4.60 -20.56 -18.49
N ILE A 429 -5.06 -20.22 -17.28
CA ILE A 429 -4.35 -19.28 -16.39
C ILE A 429 -2.99 -19.85 -15.95
N ILE A 430 -2.94 -21.12 -15.51
CA ILE A 430 -1.72 -21.79 -15.08
C ILE A 430 -0.74 -21.91 -16.25
N TRP A 431 -1.21 -22.28 -17.45
CA TRP A 431 -0.36 -22.33 -18.64
C TRP A 431 0.24 -20.97 -18.95
N ARG A 432 -0.59 -19.92 -18.96
CA ARG A 432 -0.16 -18.54 -19.18
C ARG A 432 0.89 -18.09 -18.16
N TRP A 433 0.72 -18.44 -16.88
CA TRP A 433 1.72 -18.15 -15.85
C TRP A 433 3.03 -18.91 -16.09
N THR A 434 2.95 -20.18 -16.45
CA THR A 434 4.13 -21.01 -16.75
C THR A 434 4.94 -20.43 -17.90
N VAL A 435 4.27 -20.09 -19.02
CA VAL A 435 4.89 -19.43 -20.18
C VAL A 435 5.52 -18.11 -19.76
N ARG A 436 4.82 -17.34 -18.93
CA ARG A 436 5.28 -16.03 -18.49
C ARG A 436 6.52 -16.12 -17.59
N ILE A 437 6.53 -17.04 -16.63
CA ILE A 437 7.66 -17.27 -15.73
C ILE A 437 8.89 -17.67 -16.56
N ARG A 438 8.73 -18.60 -17.51
CA ARG A 438 9.82 -19.00 -18.43
C ARG A 438 10.36 -17.81 -19.22
N GLN A 439 9.48 -16.97 -19.76
CA GLN A 439 9.88 -15.76 -20.49
C GLN A 439 10.64 -14.78 -19.60
N GLN A 440 10.18 -14.56 -18.36
CA GLN A 440 10.84 -13.65 -17.42
C GLN A 440 12.21 -14.17 -17.01
N ILE A 441 12.33 -15.46 -16.72
CA ILE A 441 13.61 -16.11 -16.42
C ILE A 441 14.58 -15.93 -17.58
N ARG A 442 14.13 -16.20 -18.82
CA ARG A 442 14.97 -16.01 -20.02
C ARG A 442 15.40 -14.55 -20.18
N ASN A 443 14.48 -13.61 -20.08
CA ASN A 443 14.80 -12.18 -20.19
C ASN A 443 15.79 -11.73 -19.09
N SER A 444 15.66 -12.25 -17.87
CA SER A 444 16.62 -11.98 -16.79
C SER A 444 18.00 -12.55 -17.11
N PHE A 445 18.09 -13.75 -17.67
CA PHE A 445 19.36 -14.30 -18.15
C PHE A 445 19.94 -13.48 -19.30
N ASP A 446 19.12 -13.05 -20.26
CA ASP A 446 19.54 -12.22 -21.39
C ASP A 446 20.09 -10.86 -20.91
N VAL A 447 19.50 -10.25 -19.88
CA VAL A 447 20.01 -9.02 -19.25
C VAL A 447 21.33 -9.26 -18.52
N LEU A 448 21.47 -10.39 -17.82
CA LEU A 448 22.70 -10.74 -17.11
C LEU A 448 23.85 -11.13 -18.05
N HIS A 449 23.54 -11.71 -19.21
CA HIS A 449 24.53 -12.20 -20.19
C HIS A 449 24.71 -11.27 -21.40
N GLY A 450 23.91 -10.20 -21.53
CA GLY A 450 23.75 -9.44 -22.77
C GLY A 450 24.22 -7.98 -22.71
N ILE A 451 25.51 -7.77 -22.45
CA ILE A 451 26.28 -6.86 -23.30
C ILE A 451 26.56 -7.65 -24.59
N LYS A 452 26.13 -7.11 -25.74
CA LYS A 452 26.17 -7.66 -27.11
C LYS A 452 25.06 -8.65 -27.46
N PHE A 453 24.01 -8.15 -28.12
CA PHE A 453 23.71 -8.52 -29.51
C PHE A 453 22.88 -7.39 -30.14
N ARG A 454 23.55 -6.45 -30.82
CA ARG A 454 22.95 -5.81 -32.00
C ARG A 454 22.80 -6.93 -33.02
N ARG A 455 21.58 -7.30 -33.36
CA ARG A 455 21.32 -8.01 -34.62
C ARG A 455 20.83 -6.98 -35.62
N ASN A 456 21.61 -6.90 -36.71
CA ASN A 456 21.26 -6.23 -37.96
C ASN A 456 19.94 -6.75 -38.52
#